data_AF-A0A4U6UAL0-F1
#
_entry.id   AF-A0A4U6UAL0-F1
#
_cell.length_a   1.000
_cell.length_b   1.000
_cell.length_c   1.000
_cell.angle_alpha   90.00
_cell.angle_beta   90.00
_cell.angle_gamma   90.00
#
_symmetry.space_group_name_H-M   'P 1'
#
loop_
_entity.id
_entity.type
_entity.pdbx_description
1 polymer ?
#
loop_
_entity_poly.entity_id
_entity_poly.type
_entity_poly.pdbx_seq_one_letter_code
_entity_poly.pdbx_strand_id
1 'polypeptide(L)'
;MTSVGYGDLVPNSATTKLLACAFVFTGMAMIALLISKAADYLVEKQKVLFFKALHMNMKGGDAKMMRAMETNRMKYKFYCVALLVAMVMVVGTVFLWKVEKLSLVDSFYCVCATITTLGYGDKSFSSKLGRVFAVF
;
A
#
# COMPACT_ATOMS: atom_id res chain seq x y z
N MET A 1 1.81 12.28 -1.43
CA MET A 1 2.27 12.00 -2.80
C MET A 1 2.68 10.54 -2.87
N THR A 2 2.18 9.77 -3.85
CA THR A 2 2.37 8.30 -3.96
C THR A 2 3.13 7.87 -5.23
N SER A 3 3.71 8.82 -5.96
CA SER A 3 4.44 8.63 -7.23
C SER A 3 3.68 7.94 -8.37
N VAL A 4 2.39 7.62 -8.24
CA VAL A 4 1.58 6.96 -9.30
C VAL A 4 1.51 7.81 -10.58
N GLY A 5 1.12 9.08 -10.47
CA GLY A 5 1.21 10.04 -11.58
C GLY A 5 0.42 9.68 -12.85
N TYR A 6 -0.89 9.43 -12.74
CA TYR A 6 -1.76 9.09 -13.89
C TYR A 6 -1.67 10.04 -15.10
N GLY A 7 -1.29 11.31 -14.91
CA GLY A 7 -1.12 12.23 -16.03
C GLY A 7 -2.41 12.63 -16.76
N ASP A 8 -3.57 12.19 -16.28
CA ASP A 8 -4.89 12.62 -16.76
C ASP A 8 -5.16 14.10 -16.43
N LEU A 9 -4.52 14.61 -15.38
CA LEU A 9 -4.44 16.03 -15.04
C LEU A 9 -2.99 16.47 -14.93
N VAL A 10 -2.61 17.49 -15.70
CA VAL A 10 -1.25 18.03 -15.72
C VAL A 10 -1.25 19.56 -15.62
N PRO A 11 -0.26 20.16 -14.95
CA PRO A 11 -0.12 21.61 -14.89
C PRO A 11 0.21 22.17 -16.29
N ASN A 12 -0.56 23.17 -16.73
CA ASN A 12 -0.45 23.75 -18.07
C ASN A 12 0.32 25.08 -18.14
N SER A 13 0.68 25.68 -16.99
CA SER A 13 1.38 26.97 -16.92
C SER A 13 2.72 26.87 -16.20
N ALA A 14 3.64 27.80 -16.47
CA ALA A 14 4.96 27.81 -15.81
C ALA A 14 4.83 27.85 -14.28
N THR A 15 3.94 28.70 -13.76
CA THR A 15 3.69 28.83 -12.31
C THR A 15 3.16 27.55 -11.69
N THR A 16 2.19 26.89 -12.34
CA THR A 16 1.62 25.64 -11.82
C THR A 16 2.61 24.47 -11.89
N LYS A 17 3.48 24.43 -12.91
CA LYS A 17 4.58 23.47 -13.00
C LYS A 17 5.60 23.65 -11.86
N LEU A 18 6.02 24.88 -11.58
CA LEU A 18 6.94 25.17 -10.48
C LEU A 18 6.35 24.80 -9.11
N LEU A 19 5.08 25.13 -8.88
CA LEU A 19 4.36 24.73 -7.67
C LEU A 19 4.26 23.20 -7.55
N ALA A 20 3.97 22.50 -8.65
CA ALA A 20 3.94 21.04 -8.67
C ALA A 20 5.30 20.46 -8.28
N CYS A 21 6.41 20.99 -8.81
CA CYS A 21 7.76 20.56 -8.42
C CYS A 21 8.00 20.69 -6.91
N ALA A 22 7.72 21.84 -6.32
CA ALA A 22 7.86 22.04 -4.88
C ALA A 22 6.99 21.07 -4.08
N PHE A 23 5.72 20.90 -4.48
CA PHE A 23 4.77 20.02 -3.82
C PHE A 23 5.20 18.54 -3.85
N VAL A 24 5.73 18.05 -4.99
CA VAL A 24 6.19 16.65 -5.11
C VAL A 24 7.32 16.38 -4.11
N PHE A 25 8.35 17.23 -4.06
CA PHE A 25 9.48 17.02 -3.15
C PHE A 25 9.07 17.07 -1.68
N THR A 26 8.34 18.11 -1.28
CA THR A 26 7.88 18.25 0.12
C THR A 26 6.91 17.13 0.50
N GLY A 27 5.97 16.78 -0.38
CA GLY A 27 4.97 15.75 -0.13
C GLY A 27 5.57 14.34 -0.05
N MET A 28 6.56 14.01 -0.89
CA MET A 28 7.27 12.73 -0.82
C MET A 28 8.05 12.60 0.48
N ALA A 29 8.78 13.65 0.89
CA ALA A 29 9.53 13.64 2.15
C ALA A 29 8.60 13.45 3.36
N MET A 30 7.48 14.17 3.40
CA MET A 30 6.50 14.06 4.48
C MET A 30 5.88 12.66 4.55
N ILE A 31 5.42 12.10 3.41
CA ILE A 31 4.83 10.75 3.40
C ILE A 31 5.87 9.68 3.76
N ALA A 32 7.10 9.77 3.25
CA ALA A 32 8.14 8.81 3.58
C ALA A 32 8.39 8.73 5.10
N LEU A 33 8.48 9.87 5.77
CA LEU A 33 8.66 9.93 7.22
C LEU A 33 7.47 9.32 7.98
N LEU A 34 6.24 9.60 7.54
CA LEU A 34 5.03 9.03 8.14
C LEU A 34 4.98 7.51 7.97
N ILE A 35 5.27 7.01 6.76
CA ILE A 35 5.32 5.56 6.48
C ILE A 35 6.39 4.89 7.32
N SER A 36 7.59 5.46 7.43
CA SER A 36 8.66 4.90 8.28
C SER A 36 8.22 4.78 9.74
N LYS A 37 7.62 5.84 10.31
CA LYS A 37 7.12 5.80 11.70
C LYS A 37 5.98 4.81 11.88
N ALA A 38 5.05 4.72 10.92
CA ALA A 38 3.96 3.75 10.94
C ALA A 38 4.48 2.31 10.84
N ALA A 39 5.44 2.06 9.95
CA ALA A 39 6.07 0.75 9.79
C ALA A 39 6.80 0.32 11.06
N ASP A 40 7.59 1.22 11.68
CA ASP A 40 8.26 0.95 12.95
C ASP A 40 7.25 0.62 14.06
N TYR A 41 6.17 1.42 14.17
CA TYR A 41 5.10 1.18 15.14
C TYR A 41 4.40 -0.17 14.94
N LEU A 42 4.05 -0.52 13.69
CA LEU A 42 3.41 -1.80 13.36
C LEU A 42 4.34 -2.99 13.65
N VAL A 43 5.61 -2.86 13.28
CA VAL A 43 6.63 -3.89 13.54
C VAL A 43 6.83 -4.08 15.05
N GLU A 44 6.84 -3.00 15.83
CA GLU A 44 7.02 -3.09 17.28
C GLU A 44 5.80 -3.73 17.97
N LYS A 45 4.58 -3.37 17.57
CA LYS A 45 3.36 -4.03 18.06
C LYS A 45 3.33 -5.52 17.70
N GLN A 46 3.73 -5.88 16.49
CA GLN A 46 3.84 -7.28 16.07
C GLN A 46 4.88 -8.06 16.90
N LYS A 47 6.03 -7.44 17.23
CA LYS A 47 7.05 -8.07 18.10
C LYS A 47 6.50 -8.32 19.51
N VAL A 48 5.82 -7.35 20.12
CA VAL A 48 5.31 -7.49 21.51
C VAL A 48 4.24 -8.58 21.61
N LEU A 49 3.28 -8.62 20.69
CA LEU A 49 2.27 -9.69 20.64
C LEU A 49 2.90 -11.06 20.44
N PHE A 50 3.87 -11.14 19.53
CA PHE A 50 4.59 -12.37 19.24
C PHE A 50 5.40 -12.84 20.47
N PHE A 51 6.15 -11.95 21.12
CA PHE A 51 6.97 -12.28 22.29
C PHE A 51 6.11 -12.73 23.46
N LYS A 52 4.93 -12.11 23.67
CA LYS A 52 3.95 -12.54 24.67
C LYS A 52 3.39 -13.93 24.39
N ALA A 53 3.06 -14.24 23.14
CA ALA A 53 2.59 -15.58 22.74
C ALA A 53 3.69 -16.65 22.85
N LEU A 54 4.95 -16.26 22.65
CA LEU A 54 6.13 -17.11 22.74
C LEU A 54 6.43 -17.50 24.20
N HIS A 55 6.40 -16.53 25.11
CA HIS A 55 6.67 -16.76 26.53
C HIS A 55 5.57 -17.59 27.24
N MET A 56 4.34 -17.55 26.73
CA MET A 56 3.25 -18.43 27.18
C MET A 56 3.46 -19.91 26.78
N ASN A 57 4.29 -20.19 25.77
CA ASN A 57 4.60 -21.54 25.30
C ASN A 57 5.98 -22.06 25.74
N MET A 58 6.86 -21.22 26.31
CA MET A 58 8.17 -21.65 26.82
C MET A 58 8.05 -22.32 28.19
N LYS A 59 7.58 -23.58 28.18
CA LYS A 59 8.13 -24.63 29.05
C LYS A 59 8.93 -25.58 28.16
N GLY A 60 10.23 -25.29 27.98
CA GLY A 60 11.27 -26.22 27.56
C GLY A 60 11.45 -26.44 26.05
N GLY A 61 12.47 -25.82 25.43
CA GLY A 61 13.02 -26.25 24.14
C GLY A 61 13.65 -25.15 23.29
N ASP A 62 14.57 -24.36 23.86
CA ASP A 62 14.74 -22.95 23.47
C ASP A 62 15.50 -22.68 22.16
N ALA A 63 16.24 -23.63 21.58
CA ALA A 63 17.04 -23.34 20.36
C ALA A 63 16.38 -23.76 19.04
N LYS A 64 15.80 -24.98 18.98
CA LYS A 64 15.11 -25.48 17.77
C LYS A 64 13.80 -24.74 17.52
N MET A 65 13.06 -24.41 18.59
CA MET A 65 11.81 -23.67 18.51
C MET A 65 12.05 -22.24 18.00
N MET A 66 13.14 -21.57 18.43
CA MET A 66 13.51 -20.23 17.96
C MET A 66 13.79 -20.18 16.46
N ARG A 67 14.57 -21.13 15.91
CA ARG A 67 14.81 -21.22 14.45
C ARG A 67 13.54 -21.53 13.64
N ALA A 68 12.68 -22.42 14.16
CA ALA A 68 11.40 -22.73 13.52
C ALA A 68 10.45 -21.51 13.53
N MET A 69 10.43 -20.77 14.64
CA MET A 69 9.66 -19.53 14.75
C MET A 69 10.18 -18.41 13.86
N GLU A 70 11.49 -18.26 13.69
CA GLU A 70 12.06 -17.26 12.79
C GLU A 70 11.70 -17.53 11.32
N THR A 71 11.73 -18.81 10.92
CA THR A 71 11.25 -19.25 9.61
C THR A 71 9.75 -19.02 9.43
N ASN A 72 8.94 -19.39 10.43
CA ASN A 72 7.50 -19.18 10.42
C ASN A 72 7.10 -17.70 10.54
N ARG A 73 7.98 -16.86 11.11
CA ARG A 73 7.80 -15.42 11.22
C ARG A 73 7.77 -14.76 9.85
N MET A 74 8.74 -15.11 9.02
CA MET A 74 8.83 -14.61 7.65
C MET A 74 7.63 -15.08 6.82
N LYS A 75 7.21 -16.35 7.01
CA LYS A 75 6.02 -16.89 6.35
C LYS A 75 4.73 -16.16 6.75
N TYR A 76 4.45 -15.96 8.04
CA TYR A 76 3.21 -15.26 8.44
C TYR A 76 3.22 -13.81 7.95
N LYS A 77 4.36 -13.10 8.04
CA LYS A 77 4.46 -11.73 7.52
C LYS A 77 4.15 -11.69 6.03
N PHE A 78 4.73 -12.62 5.27
CA PHE A 78 4.47 -12.75 3.85
C PHE A 78 2.98 -13.04 3.57
N TYR A 79 2.37 -14.00 4.27
CA TYR A 79 0.94 -14.29 4.13
C TYR A 79 0.04 -13.11 4.50
N CYS A 80 0.33 -12.39 5.58
CA CYS A 80 -0.41 -11.20 5.99
C CYS A 80 -0.34 -10.10 4.93
N VAL A 81 0.85 -9.82 4.38
CA VAL A 81 1.02 -8.82 3.32
C VAL A 81 0.32 -9.26 2.03
N ALA A 82 0.48 -10.52 1.64
CA ALA A 82 -0.18 -11.07 0.44
C ALA A 82 -1.71 -11.00 0.57
N LEU A 83 -2.26 -11.31 1.73
CA LEU A 83 -3.69 -11.22 2.02
C LEU A 83 -4.17 -9.77 2.00
N LEU A 84 -3.41 -8.82 2.57
CA LEU A 84 -3.75 -7.40 2.53
C LEU A 84 -3.74 -6.87 1.09
N VAL A 85 -2.71 -7.20 0.30
CA VAL A 85 -2.65 -6.83 -1.13
C VAL A 85 -3.82 -7.44 -1.88
N ALA A 86 -4.14 -8.72 -1.66
CA ALA A 86 -5.29 -9.37 -2.29
C ALA A 86 -6.63 -8.68 -1.94
N MET A 87 -6.81 -8.26 -0.69
CA MET A 87 -8.00 -7.50 -0.27
C MET A 87 -8.10 -6.16 -1.02
N VAL A 88 -7.02 -5.38 -1.05
CA VAL A 88 -6.99 -4.09 -1.76
C VAL A 88 -7.26 -4.29 -3.26
N MET A 89 -6.68 -5.33 -3.85
CA MET A 89 -6.91 -5.71 -5.25
C MET A 89 -8.38 -6.00 -5.54
N VAL A 90 -9.04 -6.81 -4.71
CA VAL A 90 -10.46 -7.16 -4.87
C VAL A 90 -11.34 -5.93 -4.69
N VAL A 91 -11.15 -5.18 -3.61
CA VAL A 91 -11.96 -3.99 -3.29
C VAL A 91 -11.83 -2.93 -4.39
N GLY A 92 -10.60 -2.60 -4.80
CA GLY A 92 -10.35 -1.64 -5.87
C GLY A 92 -10.95 -2.07 -7.21
N THR A 93 -10.84 -3.36 -7.56
CA THR A 93 -11.36 -3.88 -8.83
C THR A 93 -12.88 -3.82 -8.86
N VAL A 94 -13.55 -4.22 -7.77
CA VAL A 94 -15.01 -4.16 -7.66
C VAL A 94 -15.49 -2.70 -7.68
N PHE A 95 -14.79 -1.80 -7.02
CA PHE A 95 -15.11 -0.37 -7.02
C PHE A 95 -15.03 0.21 -8.44
N LEU A 96 -13.93 0.00 -9.16
CA LEU A 96 -13.75 0.50 -10.52
C LEU A 96 -14.78 -0.09 -11.50
N TRP A 97 -15.10 -1.37 -11.36
CA TRP A 97 -16.12 -2.02 -12.20
C TRP A 97 -17.52 -1.45 -11.98
N LYS A 98 -17.90 -1.17 -10.73
CA LYS A 98 -19.25 -0.69 -10.39
C LYS A 98 -19.42 0.82 -10.50
N VAL A 99 -18.43 1.59 -10.08
CA VAL A 99 -18.51 3.06 -9.97
C VAL A 99 -17.98 3.74 -11.23
N GLU A 100 -16.78 3.37 -11.68
CA GLU A 100 -16.17 3.95 -12.90
C GLU A 100 -16.64 3.24 -14.18
N LYS A 101 -17.42 2.15 -14.05
CA LYS A 101 -17.97 1.36 -15.16
C LYS A 101 -16.91 0.83 -16.14
N LEU A 102 -15.69 0.62 -15.64
CA LEU A 102 -14.61 -0.01 -16.42
C LEU A 102 -14.90 -1.49 -16.63
N SER A 103 -14.30 -2.11 -17.66
CA SER A 103 -14.35 -3.57 -17.80
C SER A 103 -13.66 -4.24 -16.60
N LEU A 104 -13.96 -5.50 -16.30
CA LEU A 104 -13.31 -6.22 -15.20
C LEU A 104 -11.79 -6.27 -15.36
N VAL A 105 -11.31 -6.46 -16.61
CA VAL A 105 -9.88 -6.52 -16.93
C VAL A 105 -9.23 -5.15 -16.78
N ASP A 106 -9.86 -4.09 -17.31
CA ASP A 106 -9.35 -2.72 -17.18
C ASP A 106 -9.33 -2.26 -15.72
N SER A 107 -10.32 -2.69 -14.93
CA SER A 107 -10.39 -2.42 -13.49
C SER A 107 -9.22 -3.06 -12.76
N PHE A 108 -9.01 -4.37 -12.98
CA PHE A 108 -7.89 -5.10 -12.37
C PHE A 108 -6.53 -4.51 -12.80
N TYR A 109 -6.38 -4.21 -14.09
CA TYR A 109 -5.19 -3.58 -14.65
C TYR A 109 -4.92 -2.20 -14.01
N CYS A 110 -5.94 -1.35 -13.89
CA CYS A 110 -5.83 -0.04 -13.26
C CYS A 110 -5.39 -0.16 -11.79
N VAL A 111 -5.96 -1.09 -11.01
CA VAL A 111 -5.53 -1.31 -9.61
C VAL A 111 -4.09 -1.80 -9.55
N CYS A 112 -3.68 -2.76 -10.41
CA CYS A 112 -2.30 -3.19 -10.52
C CYS A 112 -1.35 -2.01 -10.79
N ALA A 113 -1.67 -1.16 -11.77
CA ALA A 113 -0.87 0.00 -12.12
C ALA A 113 -0.81 1.03 -10.98
N THR A 114 -1.85 1.11 -10.15
CA THR A 114 -1.91 2.00 -8.98
C THR A 114 -1.02 1.51 -7.86
N ILE A 115 -1.19 0.25 -7.42
CA ILE A 115 -0.47 -0.32 -6.28
C ILE A 115 1.03 -0.40 -6.56
N THR A 116 1.41 -0.68 -7.81
CA THR A 116 2.82 -0.71 -8.24
C THR A 116 3.40 0.66 -8.55
N THR A 117 2.60 1.73 -8.45
CA THR A 117 2.98 3.11 -8.77
C THR A 117 3.39 3.35 -10.22
N LEU A 118 2.98 2.47 -11.15
CA LEU A 118 3.19 2.65 -12.59
C LEU A 118 2.35 3.80 -13.17
N GLY A 119 1.05 3.81 -12.86
CA GLY A 119 0.12 4.90 -13.22
C GLY A 119 0.12 5.33 -14.69
N TYR A 120 -0.04 4.38 -15.62
CA TYR A 120 0.00 4.66 -17.08
C TYR A 120 -0.98 5.74 -17.59
N GLY A 121 -2.09 5.99 -16.88
CA GLY A 121 -3.01 7.08 -17.22
C GLY A 121 -4.08 6.76 -18.24
N ASP A 122 -3.96 5.65 -18.96
CA ASP A 122 -4.92 5.16 -19.94
C ASP A 122 -6.25 4.72 -19.31
N LYS A 123 -6.18 4.23 -18.06
CA LYS A 123 -7.32 3.98 -17.17
C LYS A 123 -7.02 4.62 -15.82
N SER A 124 -7.98 5.37 -15.29
CA SER A 124 -7.80 6.07 -14.02
C SER A 124 -9.13 6.24 -13.28
N PHE A 125 -9.04 6.56 -12.00
CA PHE A 125 -10.16 7.02 -11.20
C PHE A 125 -10.57 8.43 -11.69
N SER A 126 -11.52 8.49 -12.62
CA SER A 126 -11.88 9.73 -13.31
C SER A 126 -13.04 10.46 -12.65
N SER A 127 -13.98 9.73 -12.03
CA SER A 127 -15.09 10.36 -11.33
C SER A 127 -14.63 11.08 -10.05
N LYS A 128 -15.41 12.08 -9.61
CA LYS A 128 -15.14 12.79 -8.34
C LYS A 128 -15.03 11.81 -7.17
N LEU A 129 -15.93 10.83 -7.11
CA LEU A 129 -15.93 9.82 -6.05
C LEU A 129 -14.74 8.88 -6.17
N GLY A 130 -14.40 8.43 -7.38
CA GLY A 130 -13.24 7.59 -7.61
C GLY A 130 -11.93 8.26 -7.22
N ARG A 131 -11.79 9.55 -7.50
CA ARG A 131 -10.60 10.32 -7.10
C ARG A 131 -10.44 10.41 -5.59
N VAL A 132 -11.54 10.57 -4.86
CA VAL A 132 -11.53 10.53 -3.38
C VAL A 132 -11.17 9.13 -2.91
N PHE A 133 -11.75 8.09 -3.51
CA PHE A 133 -11.46 6.70 -3.18
C PHE A 133 -9.97 6.36 -3.38
N ALA A 134 -9.36 6.80 -4.48
CA ALA A 134 -7.96 6.52 -4.81
C ALA A 134 -6.92 7.11 -3.84
N VAL A 135 -7.34 7.99 -2.92
CA VAL A 135 -6.46 8.55 -1.87
C VAL A 135 -6.30 7.59 -0.69
N PHE A 136 -7.25 6.68 -0.47
CA PHE A 136 -7.32 5.78 0.68
C PHE A 136 -6.86 4.36 0.32
#